data_AF-A0A3S4FTC7-F1
#
_entry.id   AF-A0A3S4FTC7-F1
#
_cell.length_a   1.000
_cell.length_b   1.000
_cell.length_c   1.000
_cell.angle_alpha   90.00
_cell.angle_beta   90.00
_cell.angle_gamma   90.00
#
_symmetry.space_group_name_H-M   'P 1'
#
loop_
_entity.id
_entity.type
_entity.pdbx_description
1 polymer ?
#
loop_
_entity_poly.entity_id
_entity_poly.type
_entity_poly.pdbx_seq_one_letter_code
_entity_poly.pdbx_strand_id
1 'polypeptide(L)'
;MTNLSAIAELGDLVLDLPRFEQALAQFAEKLHLDLSQFTADHISLRCHQQATAERWRRGLLQCGTLISEAMINGRPICLFSLAEPLSVGAVAH
;
A
#
# COMPACT_ATOMS: atom_id res chain seq x y z
N MET A 1 16.76 5.24 5.32
CA MET A 1 15.52 4.50 5.65
C MET A 1 15.59 3.16 4.94
N THR A 2 14.97 2.12 5.49
CA THR A 2 15.06 0.75 4.93
C THR A 2 14.14 0.63 3.72
N ASN A 3 14.58 -0.04 2.65
CA ASN A 3 13.69 -0.31 1.52
C ASN A 3 12.56 -1.27 1.95
N LEU A 4 11.33 -1.01 1.49
CA LEU A 4 10.14 -1.77 1.90
C LEU A 4 10.28 -3.28 1.68
N SER A 5 10.93 -3.70 0.59
CA SER A 5 11.10 -5.13 0.28
C SER A 5 12.09 -5.85 1.19
N ALA A 6 12.92 -5.12 1.95
CA ALA A 6 13.87 -5.67 2.91
C ALA A 6 13.30 -5.77 4.33
N ILE A 7 12.06 -5.31 4.57
CA ILE A 7 11.44 -5.28 5.90
C ILE A 7 10.64 -6.56 6.13
N ALA A 8 11.08 -7.37 7.08
CA ALA A 8 10.46 -8.67 7.39
C ALA A 8 8.97 -8.55 7.74
N GLU A 9 8.58 -7.50 8.46
CA GLU A 9 7.18 -7.24 8.81
C GLU A 9 6.25 -7.00 7.62
N LEU A 10 6.79 -6.62 6.46
CA LEU A 10 6.04 -6.26 5.26
C LEU A 10 6.16 -7.30 4.14
N GLY A 11 6.85 -8.42 4.38
CA GLY A 11 7.13 -9.42 3.35
C GLY A 11 5.88 -9.99 2.68
N ASP A 12 4.78 -10.16 3.42
CA ASP A 12 3.50 -10.60 2.86
C ASP A 12 2.89 -9.56 1.90
N LEU A 13 3.06 -8.27 2.16
CA LEU A 13 2.58 -7.21 1.27
C LEU A 13 3.38 -7.16 -0.03
N VAL A 14 4.70 -7.36 0.05
CA VAL A 14 5.58 -7.43 -1.12
C VAL A 14 5.20 -8.60 -2.01
N LEU A 15 4.94 -9.76 -1.40
CA LEU A 15 4.52 -10.96 -2.12
C LEU A 15 3.12 -10.81 -2.74
N ASP A 16 2.24 -10.04 -2.12
CA ASP A 16 0.87 -9.82 -2.61
C ASP A 16 0.77 -8.74 -3.70
N LEU A 17 1.74 -7.84 -3.80
CA LEU A 17 1.72 -6.69 -4.71
C LEU A 17 1.49 -7.10 -6.20
N PRO A 18 2.17 -8.12 -6.77
CA PRO A 18 1.93 -8.52 -8.16
C PRO A 18 0.48 -8.97 -8.41
N ARG A 19 -0.13 -9.64 -7.43
CA ARG A 19 -1.55 -10.05 -7.51
C ARG A 19 -2.47 -8.82 -7.52
N PHE A 20 -2.16 -7.81 -6.71
CA PHE A 20 -2.90 -6.55 -6.69
C PHE A 20 -2.78 -5.79 -8.01
N GLU A 21 -1.58 -5.67 -8.58
CA GLU A 21 -1.35 -5.01 -9.87
C GLU A 21 -2.15 -5.66 -11.01
N GLN A 22 -2.16 -6.99 -11.05
CA GLN A 22 -2.96 -7.73 -12.03
C GLN A 22 -4.46 -7.47 -11.86
N ALA A 23 -4.96 -7.48 -10.62
CA ALA A 23 -6.36 -7.20 -10.34
C ALA A 23 -6.76 -5.76 -10.71
N LEU A 24 -5.88 -4.78 -10.46
CA LEU A 24 -6.07 -3.39 -10.84
C LEU A 24 -6.15 -3.23 -12.36
N ALA A 25 -5.22 -3.83 -13.11
CA ALA A 25 -5.20 -3.80 -14.57
C ALA A 25 -6.47 -4.41 -15.18
N GLN A 26 -6.87 -5.60 -14.70
CA GLN A 26 -8.10 -6.26 -15.15
C GLN A 26 -9.36 -5.45 -14.82
N PHE A 27 -9.37 -4.75 -13.69
CA PHE A 27 -10.50 -3.93 -13.32
C PHE A 27 -10.59 -2.66 -14.17
N ALA A 28 -9.46 -2.00 -14.43
CA ALA A 28 -9.39 -0.86 -15.34
C ALA A 28 -9.85 -1.24 -16.76
N GLU A 29 -9.41 -2.39 -17.26
CA GLU A 29 -9.84 -2.92 -18.57
C GLU A 29 -11.37 -3.12 -18.63
N LYS A 30 -11.96 -3.76 -17.61
CA LYS A 30 -13.42 -3.95 -17.52
C LYS A 30 -14.20 -2.65 -17.49
N LEU A 31 -13.63 -1.58 -16.94
CA LEU A 31 -14.23 -0.26 -16.88
C LEU A 31 -13.91 0.60 -18.10
N HIS A 32 -13.11 0.10 -19.05
CA HIS A 32 -12.54 0.87 -20.15
C HIS A 32 -11.84 2.16 -19.66
N LEU A 33 -11.13 2.05 -18.52
CA LEU A 33 -10.46 3.17 -17.88
C LEU A 33 -8.97 3.17 -18.25
N ASP A 34 -8.50 4.28 -18.83
CA ASP A 34 -7.08 4.53 -19.03
C ASP A 34 -6.48 5.12 -17.75
N LEU A 35 -5.73 4.30 -17.00
CA LEU A 35 -5.13 4.69 -15.73
C LEU A 35 -4.11 5.84 -15.88
N SER A 36 -3.51 6.05 -17.06
CA SER A 36 -2.51 7.10 -17.28
C SER A 36 -3.08 8.52 -17.21
N GLN A 37 -4.40 8.65 -17.30
CA GLN A 37 -5.11 9.93 -17.18
C GLN A 37 -5.32 10.38 -15.73
N PHE A 38 -4.94 9.53 -14.75
CA PHE A 38 -5.16 9.77 -13.33
C PHE A 38 -3.85 9.84 -12.55
N THR A 39 -3.87 10.63 -11.48
CA THR A 39 -2.76 10.68 -10.52
C THR A 39 -3.10 9.81 -9.31
N ALA A 40 -2.20 8.90 -8.96
CA ALA A 40 -2.34 8.11 -7.75
C ALA A 40 -2.10 9.00 -6.51
N ASP A 41 -3.08 9.01 -5.60
CA ASP A 41 -2.95 9.70 -4.31
C ASP A 41 -2.30 8.78 -3.26
N HIS A 42 -2.88 7.60 -3.04
CA HIS A 42 -2.35 6.60 -2.10
C HIS A 42 -2.82 5.18 -2.44
N ILE A 43 -2.16 4.19 -1.85
CA ILE A 43 -2.60 2.78 -1.83
C ILE A 43 -3.10 2.40 -0.43
N SER A 44 -4.16 1.59 -0.36
CA SER A 44 -4.79 1.19 0.90
C SER A 44 -4.61 -0.30 1.18
N LEU A 45 -4.34 -0.62 2.45
CA LEU A 45 -4.23 -1.99 2.95
C LEU A 45 -5.44 -2.36 3.80
N ARG A 46 -5.80 -3.65 3.81
CA ARG A 46 -6.87 -4.16 4.65
C ARG A 46 -6.43 -5.43 5.36
N CYS A 47 -6.72 -5.50 6.65
CA CYS A 47 -6.54 -6.72 7.45
C CYS A 47 -7.72 -6.89 8.43
N HIS A 48 -7.86 -8.11 8.94
CA HIS A 48 -8.90 -8.46 9.92
C HIS A 48 -8.36 -8.63 11.34
N GLN A 49 -7.07 -8.94 11.48
CA GLN A 49 -6.42 -9.19 12.76
C GLN A 49 -5.62 -7.97 13.20
N GLN A 50 -5.82 -7.55 14.46
CA GLN A 50 -5.07 -6.44 15.04
C GLN A 50 -3.55 -6.69 15.03
N ALA A 51 -3.13 -7.94 15.29
CA ALA A 51 -1.71 -8.32 15.24
C ALA A 51 -1.07 -8.06 13.86
N THR A 52 -1.83 -8.23 12.77
CA THR A 52 -1.37 -7.90 11.41
C THR A 52 -1.23 -6.39 11.22
N ALA A 53 -2.21 -5.61 11.68
CA ALA A 53 -2.14 -4.15 11.64
C ALA A 53 -0.93 -3.61 12.41
N GLU A 54 -0.68 -4.13 13.62
CA GLU A 54 0.46 -3.75 14.45
C GLU A 54 1.80 -4.14 13.80
N ARG A 55 1.88 -5.35 13.22
CA ARG A 55 3.06 -5.80 12.48
C ARG A 55 3.35 -4.87 11.30
N TRP A 56 2.36 -4.59 10.46
CA TRP A 56 2.53 -3.67 9.33
C TRP A 56 2.89 -2.26 9.79
N ARG A 57 2.28 -1.74 10.86
CA ARG A 57 2.66 -0.44 11.43
C ARG A 57 4.14 -0.40 11.82
N ARG A 58 4.65 -1.43 12.52
CA ARG A 58 6.08 -1.53 12.87
C ARG A 58 6.97 -1.57 11.63
N GLY A 59 6.55 -2.27 10.57
CA GLY A 59 7.27 -2.28 9.31
C GLY A 59 7.27 -0.92 8.61
N LEU A 60 6.11 -0.30 8.45
CA LEU A 60 5.94 0.97 7.75
C LEU A 60 6.70 2.12 8.41
N LEU A 61 6.85 2.10 9.74
CA LEU A 61 7.67 3.07 10.47
C LEU A 61 9.18 2.95 10.19
N GLN A 62 9.66 1.84 9.62
CA GLN A 62 11.08 1.68 9.23
C GLN A 62 11.38 2.27 7.84
N CYS A 63 10.36 2.40 6.98
CA CYS A 63 10.48 2.91 5.60
C CYS A 63 9.64 4.17 5.32
N GLY A 64 8.98 4.73 6.33
CA GLY A 64 8.11 5.90 6.16
C GLY A 64 7.86 6.63 7.47
N THR A 65 7.02 7.67 7.39
CA THR A 65 6.59 8.49 8.51
C THR A 65 5.07 8.42 8.65
N LEU A 66 4.57 8.35 9.88
CA LEU A 66 3.13 8.46 10.15
C LEU A 66 2.73 9.92 9.95
N ILE A 67 1.82 10.17 9.01
CA ILE A 67 1.33 11.53 8.73
C ILE A 67 -0.03 11.81 9.37
N SER A 68 -0.85 10.78 9.58
CA SER A 68 -2.07 10.91 10.38
C SER A 68 -2.50 9.57 10.98
N GLU A 69 -3.19 9.66 12.12
CA GLU A 69 -3.87 8.54 12.75
C GLU A 69 -5.25 9.02 13.21
N ALA A 70 -6.30 8.36 12.72
CA ALA A 70 -7.68 8.70 13.03
C ALA A 70 -8.43 7.49 13.58
N MET A 71 -9.27 7.71 14.60
CA MET A 71 -10.13 6.66 15.14
C MET A 71 -11.46 6.64 14.37
N ILE A 72 -11.67 5.61 13.54
CA ILE A 72 -12.87 5.46 12.72
C ILE A 72 -13.62 4.20 13.16
N ASN A 73 -14.86 4.36 13.61
CA ASN A 73 -15.70 3.26 14.11
C ASN A 73 -14.97 2.38 15.16
N GLY A 74 -14.22 3.03 16.06
CA GLY A 74 -13.47 2.37 17.12
C GLY A 74 -12.20 1.63 16.66
N ARG A 75 -11.71 1.88 15.44
CA ARG A 75 -10.45 1.31 14.93
C ARG A 75 -9.50 2.42 14.46
N PRO A 76 -8.20 2.35 14.78
CA PRO A 76 -7.23 3.29 14.25
C PRO A 76 -7.03 3.04 12.75
N ILE A 77 -7.08 4.11 11.96
CA ILE A 77 -6.66 4.15 10.56
C ILE A 77 -5.43 5.04 10.49
N CYS A 78 -4.32 4.50 9.99
CA CYS A 78 -3.05 5.18 9.90
C CYS A 78 -2.75 5.51 8.43
N LEU A 79 -2.26 6.71 8.18
CA LEU A 79 -1.73 7.11 6.89
C LEU A 79 -0.22 7.33 7.02
N PHE A 80 0.54 6.69 6.15
CA PHE A 80 2.00 6.77 6.12
C PHE A 80 2.48 7.39 4.82
N SER A 81 3.49 8.27 4.91
CA SER A 81 4.27 8.71 3.76
C SER A 81 5.55 7.89 3.70
N LEU A 82 5.74 7.13 2.61
CA LEU A 82 6.95 6.33 2.42
C LEU A 82 8.11 7.21 1.97
N ALA A 83 9.32 6.87 2.39
CA ALA A 83 10.54 7.54 1.96
C ALA A 83 10.86 7.29 0.49
N GLU A 84 10.58 6.07 0.03
CA GLU A 84 10.64 5.65 -1.37
C GLU A 84 9.22 5.26 -1.80
N PRO A 85 8.72 5.77 -2.94
CA PRO A 85 7.39 5.45 -3.40
C PRO A 85 7.30 3.98 -3.82
N LEU A 86 6.12 3.37 -3.62
CA LEU A 86 5.80 2.11 -4.28
C LEU A 86 5.53 2.37 -5.76
N SER A 87 6.21 1.65 -6.64
CA SER A 87 5.80 1.55 -8.04
C SER A 87 4.65 0.56 -8.14
N VAL A 88 3.53 0.99 -8.74
CA VAL A 88 2.33 0.16 -8.93
C VAL A 88 1.86 0.30 -10.37
N GLY A 89 1.79 -0.80 -11.09
CA GLY A 89 1.40 -0.83 -12.49
C GLY A 89 2.56 -0.49 -13.44
N ALA A 90 2.33 -0.70 -14.74
CA ALA A 90 3.32 -0.39 -15.74
C ALA A 90 3.51 1.12 -15.87
N VAL A 91 4.74 1.60 -15.66
CA VAL A 91 5.16 2.88 -16.25
C VAL A 91 5.16 2.64 -17.75
N ALA A 92 4.12 3.09 -18.45
CA ALA A 92 4.15 3.13 -19.90
C ALA A 92 5.29 4.09 -20.29
N HIS A 93 6.34 3.54 -20.91
CA HIS A 93 7.33 4.31 -21.65
C HIS A 93 6.74 4.74 -23.00
#